data_AF-A0A8D0DYR4-F1
#
_entry.id   AF-A0A8D0DYR4-F1
#
_cell.length_a   1.000
_cell.length_b   1.000
_cell.length_c   1.000
_cell.angle_alpha   90.00
_cell.angle_beta   90.00
_cell.angle_gamma   90.00
#
_symmetry.space_group_name_H-M   'P 1'
#
loop_
_entity.id
_entity.type
_entity.pdbx_description
1 polymer ?
#
loop_
_entity_poly.entity_id
_entity_poly.type
_entity_poly.pdbx_seq_one_letter_code
_entity_poly.pdbx_strand_id
1 'polypeptide(L)'
;MLTSRTFLKRTRAGAVMKVVREHYLRDDISCGVATCVLCGDVPAGALLESQPSGASSSLCPDPHYLLMDTNVLLHQIDILEDPVIRNVIILQTVLQEVRNRSAPVYKRIKDVISNPEKHFYSFTNEHHKATYIEQEQGENSNDRNDRAIRVAVKWYNEHMAKLPSEEKIQVILLTNDRKNKEKAEEEGITAFTCEEYIKSLIANPELVDRLACLNDETNEIESGRIIFSEHLPLSKLQQGIKNGLYLQGTFRANRDNYLEATVWIHGDGDEREIIIQGLRNLNRAVHEDIVAVELLSKDAWAAPSSVILLDDQVQDEDELEKEEEKEKSLQTSGSKTMLRPTGRVVGIIKRNWRPFCGMLSKSQIKEARRHLFTPADRRIPRIRIETRQASTLEGQRIIVAIDGWPRTSRYPNGHFVKNLGQAGDKETETEVLLLEHDVPHQPFSQVVLSFLPKMPWSITDQDMKFREDLRHLCVCSVDPPGCTDIDDALHCRELENGNLEVGVHIADVSHFIRPGNALDQESAKRGTTVYLCEKRIDMVPELLSSNLCSLRSNVDRLLLHMLKHK
;
A
#
# COMPACT_ATOMS: atom_id res chain seq x y z
N MET A 1 -31.81 14.06 -14.88
CA MET A 1 -31.59 15.44 -15.39
C MET A 1 -30.22 15.52 -16.05
N LEU A 2 -30.04 16.35 -17.07
CA LEU A 2 -28.78 16.51 -17.79
C LEU A 2 -28.21 17.90 -17.49
N THR A 3 -26.96 17.98 -17.04
CA THR A 3 -26.19 19.23 -16.97
C THR A 3 -24.90 19.08 -17.77
N SER A 4 -24.27 20.21 -18.13
CA SER A 4 -23.01 20.23 -18.88
C SER A 4 -21.87 20.75 -18.01
N ARG A 5 -20.84 19.92 -17.79
CA ARG A 5 -19.63 20.33 -17.06
C ARG A 5 -18.57 20.80 -18.05
N THR A 6 -18.13 22.05 -17.89
CA THR A 6 -17.03 22.62 -18.71
C THR A 6 -15.77 22.82 -17.88
N PHE A 7 -14.62 22.39 -18.39
CA PHE A 7 -13.32 22.66 -17.76
C PHE A 7 -12.21 22.85 -18.81
N LEU A 8 -11.15 23.55 -18.42
CA LEU A 8 -9.97 23.76 -19.26
C LEU A 8 -8.95 22.65 -18.99
N LYS A 9 -8.37 22.08 -20.05
CA LYS A 9 -7.32 21.08 -19.97
C LYS A 9 -6.13 21.51 -20.80
N ARG A 10 -4.93 21.48 -20.22
CA ARG A 10 -3.68 21.67 -20.97
C ARG A 10 -3.22 20.35 -21.57
N THR A 11 -2.89 20.34 -22.85
CA THR A 11 -2.33 19.17 -23.54
C THR A 11 -0.85 19.00 -23.22
N ARG A 12 -0.30 17.81 -23.51
CA ARG A 12 1.15 17.55 -23.38
C ARG A 12 2.00 18.49 -24.24
N ALA A 13 1.45 18.97 -25.36
CA ALA A 13 2.07 19.98 -26.24
C ALA A 13 1.90 21.43 -25.73
N GLY A 14 1.29 21.63 -24.55
CA GLY A 14 1.16 22.94 -23.91
C GLY A 14 -0.07 23.75 -24.33
N ALA A 15 -0.84 23.31 -25.33
CA ALA A 15 -2.07 23.97 -25.76
C ALA A 15 -3.19 23.82 -24.73
N VAL A 16 -4.00 24.87 -24.55
CA VAL A 16 -5.17 24.84 -23.64
C VAL A 16 -6.41 24.56 -24.46
N MET A 17 -7.18 23.53 -24.07
CA MET A 17 -8.43 23.15 -24.72
C MET A 17 -9.59 23.21 -23.73
N LYS A 18 -10.75 23.70 -24.19
CA LYS A 18 -12.00 23.64 -23.43
C LYS A 18 -12.64 22.27 -23.67
N VAL A 19 -12.89 21.54 -22.59
CA VAL A 19 -13.58 20.25 -22.62
C VAL A 19 -14.99 20.45 -22.05
N VAL A 20 -15.99 20.05 -22.81
CA VAL A 20 -17.40 20.01 -22.38
C VAL A 20 -17.79 18.55 -22.26
N ARG A 21 -18.36 18.17 -21.11
CA ARG A 21 -18.88 16.82 -20.86
C ARG A 21 -20.31 16.90 -20.40
N GLU A 22 -21.13 16.01 -20.93
CA GLU A 22 -22.44 15.71 -20.39
C GLU A 22 -22.30 15.09 -19.00
N HIS A 23 -23.16 15.51 -18.08
CA HIS A 23 -23.17 15.05 -16.71
C HIS A 23 -24.61 14.73 -16.32
N TYR A 24 -24.87 13.44 -16.12
CA TYR A 24 -26.20 12.91 -15.84
C TYR A 24 -26.43 12.88 -14.32
N LEU A 25 -27.53 13.50 -13.91
CA LEU A 25 -28.04 13.51 -12.54
C LEU A 25 -29.20 12.54 -12.41
N ARG A 26 -29.07 11.64 -11.47
CA ARG A 26 -29.92 10.48 -11.17
C ARG A 26 -30.57 10.63 -9.80
N ASP A 27 -31.72 10.00 -9.64
CA ASP A 27 -32.51 9.92 -8.40
C ASP A 27 -32.67 8.47 -7.90
N ASP A 28 -32.12 7.50 -8.63
CA ASP A 28 -32.11 6.07 -8.34
C ASP A 28 -30.79 5.58 -7.70
N ILE A 29 -30.00 6.50 -7.13
CA ILE A 29 -28.77 6.15 -6.41
C ILE A 29 -29.15 5.90 -4.94
N SER A 30 -28.92 4.66 -4.48
CA SER A 30 -29.18 4.23 -3.10
C SER A 30 -28.25 4.88 -2.09
N CYS A 31 -28.70 5.02 -0.84
CA CYS A 31 -27.89 5.50 0.27
C CYS A 31 -26.93 4.43 0.82
N GLY A 32 -27.12 3.15 0.45
CA GLY A 32 -26.27 2.02 0.86
C GLY A 32 -26.67 1.37 2.18
N VAL A 33 -27.71 1.86 2.87
CA VAL A 33 -28.24 1.25 4.09
C VAL A 33 -29.16 0.09 3.72
N ALA A 34 -28.88 -1.11 4.26
CA ALA A 34 -29.56 -2.34 3.88
C ALA A 34 -31.09 -2.32 4.09
N THR A 35 -31.56 -1.59 5.10
CA THR A 35 -32.98 -1.52 5.48
C THR A 35 -33.67 -0.22 5.03
N CYS A 36 -33.04 0.57 4.16
CA CYS A 36 -33.63 1.82 3.70
C CYS A 36 -34.87 1.58 2.84
N VAL A 37 -36.04 2.03 3.32
CA VAL A 37 -37.32 1.94 2.59
C VAL A 37 -37.56 3.11 1.63
N LEU A 38 -36.75 4.17 1.71
CA LEU A 38 -36.87 5.37 0.88
C LEU A 38 -36.07 5.26 -0.42
N CYS A 39 -35.00 4.46 -0.40
CA CYS A 39 -34.24 4.11 -1.59
C CYS A 39 -34.95 2.96 -2.32
N GLY A 40 -34.89 2.97 -3.65
CA GLY A 40 -35.38 1.86 -4.48
C GLY A 40 -34.46 0.65 -4.38
N ASP A 41 -34.13 0.03 -5.52
CA ASP A 41 -33.29 -1.17 -5.55
C ASP A 41 -31.97 -0.97 -4.80
N VAL A 42 -31.75 -1.82 -3.79
CA VAL A 42 -30.52 -1.84 -3.01
C VAL A 42 -29.43 -2.50 -3.87
N PRO A 43 -28.29 -1.84 -4.12
CA PRO A 43 -27.26 -2.38 -4.97
C PRO A 43 -26.63 -3.65 -4.39
N ALA A 44 -26.22 -4.58 -5.26
CA ALA A 44 -25.42 -5.73 -4.88
C ALA A 44 -24.02 -5.28 -4.41
N GLY A 45 -23.60 -5.70 -3.22
CA GLY A 45 -22.28 -5.37 -2.66
C GLY A 45 -22.27 -5.26 -1.14
N ALA A 46 -21.17 -4.76 -0.57
CA ALA A 46 -21.08 -4.40 0.84
C ALA A 46 -22.00 -3.21 1.14
N LEU A 47 -22.93 -3.39 2.08
CA LEU A 47 -23.90 -2.39 2.50
C LEU A 47 -23.60 -1.95 3.93
N LEU A 48 -24.06 -0.76 4.28
CA LEU A 48 -24.03 -0.27 5.65
C LEU A 48 -25.00 -1.09 6.52
N GLU A 49 -24.58 -1.39 7.75
CA GLU A 49 -25.43 -2.07 8.73
C GLU A 49 -26.62 -1.19 9.11
N SER A 50 -27.78 -1.79 9.35
CA SER A 50 -29.00 -1.08 9.74
C SER A 50 -28.94 -0.47 11.15
N GLN A 51 -28.14 -1.06 12.03
CA GLN A 51 -27.84 -0.55 13.37
C GLN A 51 -26.33 -0.63 13.54
N PRO A 52 -25.60 0.45 13.18
CA PRO A 52 -24.16 0.44 13.31
C PRO A 52 -23.81 0.36 14.81
N SER A 53 -23.24 -0.76 15.23
CA SER A 53 -22.78 -0.96 16.62
C SER A 53 -21.46 -0.22 16.89
N GLY A 54 -21.30 0.99 16.32
CA GLY A 54 -20.04 1.73 16.23
C GLY A 54 -19.30 1.73 17.56
N ALA A 55 -17.97 1.55 17.52
CA ALA A 55 -17.12 1.51 18.69
C ALA A 55 -17.50 2.65 19.65
N SER A 56 -17.94 2.30 20.86
CA SER A 56 -18.57 3.26 21.79
C SER A 56 -17.69 4.49 21.98
N SER A 57 -18.10 5.61 21.38
CA SER A 57 -17.41 6.88 21.44
C SER A 57 -17.99 7.72 22.57
N SER A 58 -17.13 8.34 23.37
CA SER A 58 -17.57 9.31 24.37
C SER A 58 -18.09 10.61 23.77
N LEU A 59 -17.67 10.95 22.55
CA LEU A 59 -18.15 12.13 21.81
C LEU A 59 -19.49 11.85 21.12
N CYS A 60 -19.71 10.62 20.65
CA CYS A 60 -20.92 10.22 19.93
C CYS A 60 -21.39 8.84 20.42
N PRO A 61 -22.18 8.80 21.52
CA PRO A 61 -22.65 7.55 22.10
C PRO A 61 -23.75 6.89 21.26
N ASP A 62 -24.46 7.66 20.45
CA ASP A 62 -25.54 7.18 19.58
C ASP A 62 -24.98 6.46 18.34
N PRO A 63 -25.72 5.50 17.76
CA PRO A 63 -25.35 4.84 16.50
C PRO A 63 -25.11 5.85 15.38
N HIS A 64 -23.97 5.72 14.69
CA HIS A 64 -23.59 6.66 13.65
C HIS A 64 -22.82 6.02 12.49
N TYR A 65 -22.89 6.68 11.34
CA TYR A 65 -22.02 6.43 10.19
C TYR A 65 -20.93 7.48 10.09
N LEU A 66 -19.76 7.07 9.62
CA LEU A 66 -18.64 7.97 9.39
C LEU A 66 -18.56 8.34 7.92
N LEU A 67 -18.50 9.64 7.62
CA LEU A 67 -18.20 10.14 6.29
C LEU A 67 -16.85 10.84 6.33
N MET A 68 -15.89 10.35 5.54
CA MET A 68 -14.51 10.81 5.61
C MET A 68 -14.12 11.74 4.47
N ASP A 69 -13.35 12.77 4.80
CA ASP A 69 -12.70 13.65 3.84
C ASP A 69 -11.47 12.98 3.18
N THR A 70 -11.06 13.52 2.04
CA THR A 70 -9.87 13.18 1.26
C THR A 70 -8.61 13.13 2.10
N ASN A 71 -8.36 14.12 2.96
CA ASN A 71 -7.13 14.15 3.74
C ASN A 71 -7.07 13.02 4.79
N VAL A 72 -8.22 12.64 5.34
CA VAL A 72 -8.31 11.49 6.25
C VAL A 72 -7.95 10.21 5.51
N LEU A 73 -8.51 9.99 4.31
CA LEU A 73 -8.21 8.80 3.51
C LEU A 73 -6.75 8.71 3.06
N LEU A 74 -6.12 9.84 2.73
CA LEU A 74 -4.72 9.88 2.26
C LEU A 74 -3.72 9.56 3.36
N HIS A 75 -4.02 9.96 4.58
CA HIS A 75 -3.04 10.01 5.65
C HIS A 75 -3.33 9.06 6.81
N GLN A 76 -4.55 8.57 6.94
CA GLN A 76 -4.98 7.72 8.06
C GLN A 76 -5.52 6.35 7.57
N ILE A 77 -5.09 5.89 6.38
CA ILE A 77 -5.58 4.65 5.77
C ILE A 77 -5.37 3.42 6.68
N ASP A 78 -4.30 3.39 7.46
CA ASP A 78 -3.99 2.29 8.38
C ASP A 78 -5.00 2.19 9.54
N ILE A 79 -5.64 3.31 9.92
CA ILE A 79 -6.78 3.33 10.85
C ILE A 79 -8.03 2.76 10.20
N LEU A 80 -8.26 3.08 8.92
CA LEU A 80 -9.43 2.59 8.19
C LEU A 80 -9.37 1.09 7.95
N GLU A 81 -8.18 0.51 7.83
CA GLU A 81 -7.99 -0.93 7.69
C GLU A 81 -8.21 -1.68 9.01
N ASP A 82 -8.09 -1.02 10.16
CA ASP A 82 -8.31 -1.64 11.47
C ASP A 82 -9.74 -2.18 11.63
N PRO A 83 -9.95 -3.42 12.12
CA PRO A 83 -11.27 -4.05 12.19
C PRO A 83 -12.29 -3.32 13.09
N VAL A 84 -11.84 -2.42 13.96
CA VAL A 84 -12.71 -1.62 14.85
C VAL A 84 -13.53 -0.60 14.06
N ILE A 85 -12.96 -0.03 13.00
CA ILE A 85 -13.66 0.98 12.19
C ILE A 85 -14.56 0.26 11.18
N ARG A 86 -15.87 0.47 11.29
CA ARG A 86 -16.91 -0.10 10.42
C ARG A 86 -17.91 0.98 10.02
N ASN A 87 -18.75 0.67 9.03
CA ASN A 87 -19.86 1.53 8.60
C ASN A 87 -19.43 2.93 8.12
N VAL A 88 -18.53 2.94 7.14
CA VAL A 88 -17.95 4.17 6.58
C VAL A 88 -18.54 4.46 5.20
N ILE A 89 -18.98 5.70 5.00
CA ILE A 89 -19.44 6.25 3.72
C ILE A 89 -18.27 6.95 3.05
N ILE A 90 -17.97 6.56 1.82
CA ILE A 90 -16.94 7.18 1.00
C ILE A 90 -17.56 7.77 -0.26
N LEU A 91 -17.42 9.09 -0.42
CA LEU A 91 -17.96 9.80 -1.57
C LEU A 91 -17.15 9.56 -2.85
N GLN A 92 -17.82 9.60 -4.00
CA GLN A 92 -17.17 9.53 -5.31
C GLN A 92 -16.18 10.68 -5.53
N THR A 93 -16.50 11.90 -5.08
CA THR A 93 -15.58 13.05 -5.13
C THR A 93 -14.26 12.75 -4.42
N VAL A 94 -14.38 12.25 -3.19
CA VAL A 94 -13.24 11.88 -2.33
C VAL A 94 -12.43 10.76 -2.97
N LEU A 95 -13.06 9.69 -3.44
CA LEU A 95 -12.37 8.59 -4.15
C LEU A 95 -11.63 9.05 -5.40
N GLN A 96 -12.22 9.95 -6.18
CA GLN A 96 -11.60 10.47 -7.39
C GLN A 96 -10.39 11.35 -7.06
N GLU A 97 -10.47 12.12 -5.98
CA GLU A 97 -9.36 12.94 -5.52
C GLU A 97 -8.20 12.10 -4.98
N VAL A 98 -8.50 11.10 -4.15
CA VAL A 98 -7.50 10.12 -3.70
C VAL A 98 -6.86 9.40 -4.88
N ARG A 99 -7.64 8.96 -5.88
CA ARG A 99 -7.10 8.35 -7.11
C ARG A 99 -6.10 9.25 -7.84
N ASN A 100 -6.38 10.55 -7.89
CA ASN A 100 -5.52 11.52 -8.57
C ASN A 100 -4.25 11.84 -7.76
N ARG A 101 -4.33 11.83 -6.43
CA ARG A 101 -3.22 12.15 -5.52
C ARG A 101 -2.32 10.93 -5.22
N SER A 102 -2.92 9.76 -4.98
CA SER A 102 -2.23 8.51 -4.63
C SER A 102 -2.97 7.28 -5.13
N ALA A 103 -2.49 6.71 -6.25
CA ALA A 103 -3.01 5.46 -6.79
C ALA A 103 -2.88 4.25 -5.82
N PRO A 104 -1.79 4.10 -5.03
CA PRO A 104 -1.69 3.02 -4.04
C PRO A 104 -2.77 3.11 -2.96
N VAL A 105 -3.01 4.30 -2.39
CA VAL A 105 -4.04 4.50 -1.36
C VAL A 105 -5.42 4.24 -1.94
N TYR A 106 -5.69 4.69 -3.17
CA TYR A 106 -6.95 4.39 -3.86
C TYR A 106 -7.19 2.88 -4.02
N LYS A 107 -6.15 2.10 -4.34
CA LYS A 107 -6.25 0.64 -4.42
C LYS A 107 -6.58 0.04 -3.06
N ARG A 108 -5.87 0.43 -2.00
CA ARG A 108 -6.16 -0.02 -0.61
C ARG A 108 -7.60 0.27 -0.21
N ILE A 109 -8.11 1.47 -0.48
CA ILE A 109 -9.51 1.83 -0.19
C ILE A 109 -10.49 0.97 -0.99
N LYS A 110 -10.18 0.66 -2.26
CA LYS A 110 -11.00 -0.24 -3.08
C LYS A 110 -11.04 -1.66 -2.51
N ASP A 111 -9.91 -2.14 -1.99
CA ASP A 111 -9.82 -3.45 -1.33
C ASP A 111 -10.66 -3.45 -0.04
N VAL A 112 -10.61 -2.36 0.76
CA VAL A 112 -11.46 -2.20 1.96
C VAL A 112 -12.95 -2.13 1.62
N ILE A 113 -13.34 -1.38 0.59
CA ILE A 113 -14.75 -1.32 0.11
C ILE A 113 -15.23 -2.70 -0.37
N SER A 114 -14.34 -3.51 -0.93
CA SER A 114 -14.67 -4.84 -1.42
C SER A 114 -14.81 -5.87 -0.29
N ASN A 115 -14.36 -5.54 0.93
CA ASN A 115 -14.52 -6.40 2.11
C ASN A 115 -15.92 -6.21 2.74
N PRO A 116 -16.80 -7.22 2.70
CA PRO A 116 -18.15 -7.10 3.24
C PRO A 116 -18.19 -6.91 4.77
N GLU A 117 -17.20 -7.42 5.52
CA GLU A 117 -17.16 -7.31 6.99
C GLU A 117 -16.89 -5.89 7.50
N LYS A 118 -16.33 -5.04 6.63
CA LYS A 118 -15.99 -3.65 6.97
C LYS A 118 -17.20 -2.72 6.84
N HIS A 119 -18.19 -3.09 6.03
CA HIS A 119 -19.37 -2.26 5.75
C HIS A 119 -18.99 -0.87 5.20
N PHE A 120 -18.07 -0.83 4.23
CA PHE A 120 -17.69 0.43 3.57
C PHE A 120 -18.51 0.60 2.30
N TYR A 121 -19.20 1.74 2.18
CA TYR A 121 -20.09 2.02 1.06
C TYR A 121 -19.59 3.20 0.23
N SER A 122 -19.57 3.04 -1.09
CA SER A 122 -19.22 4.11 -2.01
C SER A 122 -20.48 4.81 -2.54
N PHE A 123 -20.64 6.09 -2.18
CA PHE A 123 -21.79 6.90 -2.60
C PHE A 123 -21.44 7.82 -3.77
N THR A 124 -22.20 7.74 -4.86
CA THR A 124 -21.99 8.50 -6.10
C THR A 124 -22.63 9.89 -6.06
N ASN A 125 -22.15 10.73 -5.15
CA ASN A 125 -22.66 12.09 -4.92
C ASN A 125 -22.65 12.98 -6.17
N GLU A 126 -21.65 12.85 -7.05
CA GLU A 126 -21.61 13.66 -8.28
C GLU A 126 -22.78 13.37 -9.21
N HIS A 127 -23.27 12.14 -9.25
CA HIS A 127 -24.37 11.75 -10.13
C HIS A 127 -25.72 11.78 -9.43
N HIS A 128 -25.79 12.14 -8.14
CA HIS A 128 -27.02 12.15 -7.38
C HIS A 128 -27.65 13.55 -7.38
N LYS A 129 -28.92 13.63 -7.78
CA LYS A 129 -29.63 14.90 -8.05
C LYS A 129 -29.65 15.86 -6.86
N ALA A 130 -29.79 15.36 -5.63
CA ALA A 130 -29.91 16.22 -4.45
C ALA A 130 -28.56 16.59 -3.81
N THR A 131 -27.47 15.94 -4.18
CA THR A 131 -26.14 16.14 -3.58
C THR A 131 -25.13 16.72 -4.56
N TYR A 132 -25.46 16.72 -5.85
CA TYR A 132 -24.67 17.39 -6.87
C TYR A 132 -24.67 18.91 -6.67
N ILE A 133 -23.48 19.50 -6.76
CA ILE A 133 -23.28 20.94 -6.71
C ILE A 133 -22.41 21.43 -7.87
N GLU A 134 -22.72 22.62 -8.36
CA GLU A 134 -21.91 23.33 -9.36
C GLU A 134 -20.84 24.19 -8.67
N GLN A 135 -19.75 24.46 -9.38
CA GLN A 135 -18.66 25.30 -8.87
C GLN A 135 -19.09 26.77 -8.94
N GLU A 136 -18.92 27.49 -7.83
CA GLU A 136 -19.28 28.90 -7.73
C GLU A 136 -18.20 29.82 -8.31
N GLN A 137 -18.56 31.06 -8.67
CA GLN A 137 -17.59 32.02 -9.21
C GLN A 137 -16.57 32.41 -8.14
N GLY A 138 -15.29 32.22 -8.44
CA GLY A 138 -14.19 32.50 -7.50
C GLY A 138 -13.89 31.36 -6.52
N GLU A 139 -14.68 30.30 -6.51
CA GLU A 139 -14.44 29.10 -5.69
C GLU A 139 -13.36 28.23 -6.34
N ASN A 140 -12.39 27.77 -5.54
CA ASN A 140 -11.38 26.84 -6.03
C ASN A 140 -11.92 25.39 -6.03
N SER A 141 -11.23 24.46 -6.70
CA SER A 141 -11.69 23.06 -6.78
C SER A 141 -11.73 22.35 -5.43
N ASN A 142 -10.86 22.71 -4.48
CA ASN A 142 -10.80 22.12 -3.14
C ASN A 142 -12.00 22.57 -2.31
N ASP A 143 -12.27 23.87 -2.27
CA ASP A 143 -13.42 24.48 -1.57
C ASP A 143 -14.74 23.89 -2.07
N ARG A 144 -14.86 23.68 -3.40
CA ARG A 144 -16.02 23.01 -4.00
C ARG A 144 -16.14 21.57 -3.53
N ASN A 145 -15.05 20.81 -3.47
CA ASN A 145 -15.08 19.42 -3.02
C ASN A 145 -15.46 19.33 -1.54
N ASP A 146 -14.93 20.22 -0.69
CA ASP A 146 -15.30 20.32 0.72
C ASP A 146 -16.78 20.64 0.90
N ARG A 147 -17.32 21.57 0.08
CA ARG A 147 -18.75 21.87 0.06
C ARG A 147 -19.58 20.68 -0.41
N ALA A 148 -19.12 19.92 -1.41
CA ALA A 148 -19.80 18.71 -1.86
C ALA A 148 -19.87 17.64 -0.77
N ILE A 149 -18.82 17.54 0.05
CA ILE A 149 -18.79 16.66 1.23
C ILE A 149 -19.84 17.11 2.25
N ARG A 150 -19.87 18.39 2.62
CA ARG A 150 -20.84 18.92 3.60
C ARG A 150 -22.29 18.75 3.13
N VAL A 151 -22.57 19.02 1.85
CA VAL A 151 -23.90 18.81 1.24
C VAL A 151 -24.31 17.34 1.31
N ALA A 152 -23.39 16.41 1.04
CA ALA A 152 -23.68 14.99 1.16
C ALA A 152 -23.99 14.58 2.61
N VAL A 153 -23.22 15.06 3.60
CA VAL A 153 -23.48 14.79 5.02
C VAL A 153 -24.85 15.31 5.44
N LYS A 154 -25.18 16.55 5.05
CA LYS A 154 -26.48 17.15 5.32
C LYS A 154 -27.62 16.33 4.71
N TRP A 155 -27.48 15.93 3.45
CA TRP A 155 -28.46 15.08 2.78
C TRP A 155 -28.64 13.75 3.49
N TYR A 156 -27.55 13.09 3.90
CA TYR A 156 -27.61 11.83 4.64
C TYR A 156 -28.34 12.01 5.97
N ASN A 157 -28.03 13.04 6.76
CA ASN A 157 -28.72 13.30 8.02
C ASN A 157 -30.23 13.60 7.82
N GLU A 158 -30.59 14.37 6.80
CA GLU A 158 -32.00 14.61 6.43
C GLU A 158 -32.70 13.35 5.92
N HIS A 159 -31.97 12.47 5.22
CA HIS A 159 -32.49 11.21 4.71
C HIS A 159 -32.72 10.21 5.85
N MET A 160 -31.76 10.07 6.78
CA MET A 160 -31.88 9.20 7.94
C MET A 160 -33.02 9.63 8.87
N ALA A 161 -33.24 10.94 9.04
CA ALA A 161 -34.35 11.47 9.84
C ALA A 161 -35.75 11.10 9.31
N LYS A 162 -35.87 10.70 8.03
CA LYS A 162 -37.12 10.27 7.40
C LYS A 162 -37.37 8.76 7.55
N LEU A 163 -36.36 7.99 7.98
CA LEU A 163 -36.50 6.54 8.13
C LEU A 163 -37.24 6.21 9.42
N PRO A 164 -38.17 5.23 9.38
CA PRO A 164 -38.83 4.72 10.58
C PRO A 164 -37.85 3.80 11.34
N SER A 165 -36.99 4.39 12.16
CA SER A 165 -36.07 3.67 13.05
C SER A 165 -36.37 4.04 14.51
N GLU A 166 -36.29 3.06 15.41
CA GLU A 166 -36.43 3.28 16.86
C GLU A 166 -35.26 4.10 17.42
N GLU A 167 -34.09 4.05 16.76
CA GLU A 167 -32.88 4.79 17.11
C GLU A 167 -32.52 5.81 16.01
N LYS A 168 -32.14 7.02 16.43
CA LYS A 168 -31.78 8.11 15.53
C LYS A 168 -30.32 7.98 15.09
N ILE A 169 -30.10 7.40 13.92
CA ILE A 169 -28.77 7.27 13.32
C ILE A 169 -28.29 8.63 12.80
N GLN A 170 -27.06 9.02 13.15
CA GLN A 170 -26.43 10.25 12.65
C GLN A 170 -25.27 9.95 11.70
N VAL A 171 -25.00 10.87 10.77
CA VAL A 171 -23.80 10.82 9.91
C VAL A 171 -22.83 11.91 10.35
N ILE A 172 -21.64 11.49 10.74
CA ILE A 172 -20.57 12.34 11.28
C ILE A 172 -19.52 12.57 10.21
N LEU A 173 -19.09 13.83 10.05
CA LEU A 173 -17.99 14.19 9.18
C LEU A 173 -16.65 14.05 9.91
N LEU A 174 -15.73 13.27 9.35
CA LEU A 174 -14.33 13.27 9.77
C LEU A 174 -13.49 14.06 8.78
N THR A 175 -12.88 15.15 9.25
CA THR A 175 -12.04 16.03 8.45
C THR A 175 -10.82 16.50 9.25
N ASN A 176 -9.64 16.42 8.64
CA ASN A 176 -8.43 17.01 9.20
C ASN A 176 -8.18 18.44 8.66
N ASP A 177 -9.02 18.93 7.75
CA ASP A 177 -9.03 20.36 7.37
C ASP A 177 -9.84 21.15 8.41
N ARG A 178 -9.13 22.02 9.13
CA ARG A 178 -9.70 22.91 10.14
C ARG A 178 -10.77 23.85 9.58
N LYS A 179 -10.57 24.41 8.39
CA LYS A 179 -11.56 25.32 7.77
C LYS A 179 -12.82 24.57 7.38
N ASN A 180 -12.68 23.32 6.94
CA ASN A 180 -13.83 22.48 6.61
C ASN A 180 -14.61 22.11 7.88
N LYS A 181 -13.92 21.81 8.99
CA LYS A 181 -14.54 21.58 10.29
C LYS A 181 -15.33 22.79 10.78
N GLU A 182 -14.70 23.97 10.81
CA GLU A 182 -15.34 25.23 11.27
C GLU A 182 -16.61 25.53 10.44
N LYS A 183 -16.54 25.41 9.11
CA LYS A 183 -17.72 25.59 8.24
C LYS A 183 -18.81 24.52 8.45
N ALA A 184 -18.42 23.28 8.71
CA ALA A 184 -19.39 22.21 8.98
C ALA A 184 -20.17 22.50 10.27
N GLU A 185 -19.49 22.95 11.32
CA GLU A 185 -20.12 23.34 12.59
C GLU A 185 -21.07 24.53 12.41
N GLU A 186 -20.69 25.55 11.63
CA GLU A 186 -21.56 26.68 11.27
C GLU A 186 -22.82 26.25 10.51
N GLU A 187 -22.71 25.21 9.66
CA GLU A 187 -23.82 24.63 8.90
C GLU A 187 -24.68 23.64 9.74
N GLY A 188 -24.34 23.42 11.02
CA GLY A 188 -25.05 22.50 11.91
C GLY A 188 -24.73 21.02 11.69
N ILE A 189 -23.59 20.72 11.07
CA ILE A 189 -23.11 19.37 10.81
C ILE A 189 -22.14 18.96 11.91
N THR A 190 -22.35 17.79 12.52
CA THR A 190 -21.41 17.19 13.47
C THR A 190 -20.12 16.81 12.76
N ALA A 191 -19.01 17.48 13.09
CA ALA A 191 -17.70 17.25 12.49
C ALA A 191 -16.60 17.13 13.54
N PHE A 192 -15.70 16.18 13.36
CA PHE A 192 -14.52 15.98 14.21
C PHE A 192 -13.26 15.81 13.38
N THR A 193 -12.11 16.08 14.00
CA THR A 193 -10.84 15.61 13.44
C THR A 193 -10.72 14.10 13.65
N CYS A 194 -9.90 13.44 12.83
CA CYS A 194 -9.64 12.02 12.99
C CYS A 194 -9.05 11.73 14.38
N GLU A 195 -8.15 12.59 14.86
CA GLU A 195 -7.54 12.49 16.19
C GLU A 195 -8.57 12.60 17.33
N GLU A 196 -9.48 13.57 17.28
CA GLU A 196 -10.54 13.75 18.28
C GLU A 196 -11.45 12.52 18.36
N TYR A 197 -11.89 12.04 17.19
CA TYR A 197 -12.78 10.88 17.12
C TYR A 197 -12.09 9.62 17.65
N ILE A 198 -10.85 9.34 17.24
CA ILE A 198 -10.13 8.14 17.68
C ILE A 198 -9.84 8.19 19.19
N LYS A 199 -9.45 9.34 19.74
CA LYS A 199 -9.26 9.50 21.19
C LYS A 199 -10.54 9.31 22.00
N SER A 200 -11.71 9.52 21.38
CA SER A 200 -13.00 9.34 22.03
C SER A 200 -13.45 7.88 22.11
N LEU A 201 -12.83 6.97 21.35
CA LEU A 201 -13.21 5.55 21.33
C LEU A 201 -12.80 4.89 22.65
N ILE A 202 -13.79 4.59 23.49
CA ILE A 202 -13.59 4.05 24.84
C ILE A 202 -13.02 2.64 24.79
N ALA A 203 -13.42 1.86 23.77
CA ALA A 203 -13.11 0.45 23.68
C ALA A 203 -11.64 0.15 23.33
N ASN A 204 -10.94 1.06 22.65
CA ASN A 204 -9.62 0.77 22.04
C ASN A 204 -8.68 1.97 22.12
N PRO A 205 -8.11 2.28 23.31
CA PRO A 205 -7.17 3.39 23.47
C PRO A 205 -5.88 3.20 22.65
N GLU A 206 -5.59 1.97 22.23
CA GLU A 206 -4.41 1.59 21.45
C GLU A 206 -4.46 2.10 19.99
N LEU A 207 -5.64 2.42 19.46
CA LEU A 207 -5.80 2.98 18.10
C LEU A 207 -5.09 4.33 17.92
N VAL A 208 -4.88 5.07 19.01
CA VAL A 208 -4.20 6.37 18.99
C VAL A 208 -2.77 6.24 18.47
N ASP A 209 -2.10 5.12 18.76
CA ASP A 209 -0.72 4.89 18.33
C ASP A 209 -0.62 4.63 16.80
N ARG A 210 -1.77 4.41 16.13
CA ARG A 210 -1.86 4.26 14.67
C ARG A 210 -2.18 5.56 13.92
N LEU A 211 -2.36 6.67 14.63
CA LEU A 211 -2.55 7.97 13.99
C LEU A 211 -1.24 8.45 13.37
N ALA A 212 -1.28 8.73 12.07
CA ALA A 212 -0.16 9.38 11.39
C ALA A 212 0.06 10.80 11.95
N CYS A 213 1.30 11.12 12.29
CA CYS A 213 1.70 12.41 12.83
C CYS A 213 1.97 13.41 11.70
N LEU A 214 0.91 14.05 11.19
CA LEU A 214 1.01 14.97 10.04
C LEU A 214 1.55 16.36 10.39
N ASN A 215 1.35 16.82 11.63
CA ASN A 215 1.60 18.20 12.04
C ASN A 215 2.48 18.26 13.29
N ASP A 216 3.79 18.14 13.11
CA ASP A 216 4.78 18.60 14.10
C ASP A 216 5.55 19.82 13.57
N GLU A 217 4.90 20.67 12.76
CA GLU A 217 5.44 22.01 12.46
C GLU A 217 5.23 22.98 13.64
N THR A 218 4.27 22.71 14.54
CA THR A 218 3.75 23.75 15.42
C THR A 218 4.40 23.91 16.78
N ASN A 219 5.40 23.14 17.23
CA ASN A 219 6.02 23.51 18.51
C ASN A 219 7.40 22.99 18.88
N GLU A 220 8.21 22.41 17.99
CA GLU A 220 9.53 21.97 18.43
C GLU A 220 10.64 22.32 17.44
N ILE A 221 11.30 23.44 17.75
CA ILE A 221 12.73 23.59 17.54
C ILE A 221 13.40 22.56 18.47
N GLU A 222 13.25 21.26 18.19
CA GLU A 222 14.24 20.30 18.66
C GLU A 222 15.54 20.72 17.97
N SER A 223 16.58 20.87 18.79
CA SER A 223 17.95 21.22 18.47
C SER A 223 18.64 20.16 17.58
N GLY A 224 18.01 19.76 16.48
CA GLY A 224 18.63 19.02 15.40
C GLY A 224 19.69 19.89 14.76
N ARG A 225 20.94 19.73 15.19
CA ARG A 225 22.10 20.48 14.67
C ARG A 225 22.37 20.16 13.17
N ILE A 226 21.76 19.12 12.58
CA ILE A 226 21.73 18.89 11.11
C ILE A 226 20.41 19.40 10.52
N ILE A 227 20.54 20.36 9.61
CA ILE A 227 19.43 20.87 8.79
C ILE A 227 19.65 20.37 7.36
N PHE A 228 18.71 19.57 6.86
CA PHE A 228 18.75 19.10 5.49
C PHE A 228 18.31 20.19 4.50
N SER A 229 18.79 20.09 3.26
CA SER A 229 18.39 21.02 2.18
C SER A 229 16.92 20.83 1.79
N GLU A 230 16.25 21.92 1.41
CA GLU A 230 14.89 21.86 0.89
C GLU A 230 14.84 21.09 -0.43
N HIS A 231 13.78 20.31 -0.61
CA HIS A 231 13.54 19.62 -1.88
C HIS A 231 12.94 20.60 -2.88
N LEU A 232 13.49 20.62 -4.10
CA LEU A 232 12.92 21.44 -5.17
C LEU A 232 11.53 20.92 -5.55
N PRO A 233 10.59 21.83 -5.91
CA PRO A 233 9.26 21.42 -6.35
C PRO A 233 9.34 20.60 -7.65
N LEU A 234 8.41 19.66 -7.82
CA LEU A 234 8.39 18.73 -8.95
C LEU A 234 8.46 19.41 -10.32
N SER A 235 7.87 20.59 -10.47
CA SER A 235 7.93 21.38 -11.71
C SER A 235 9.36 21.81 -12.07
N LYS A 236 10.14 22.28 -11.08
CA LYS A 236 11.56 22.64 -11.26
C LYS A 236 12.41 21.41 -11.51
N LEU A 237 12.14 20.30 -10.81
CA LEU A 237 12.83 19.02 -11.05
C LEU A 237 12.63 18.55 -12.49
N GLN A 238 11.38 18.50 -12.96
CA GLN A 238 11.06 18.09 -14.33
C GLN A 238 11.69 19.00 -15.39
N GLN A 239 11.72 20.32 -15.16
CA GLN A 239 12.38 21.26 -16.05
C GLN A 239 13.91 21.06 -16.04
N GLY A 240 14.51 20.89 -14.87
CA GLY A 240 15.94 20.64 -14.73
C GLY A 240 16.39 19.32 -15.37
N ILE A 241 15.58 18.27 -15.27
CA ILE A 241 15.82 16.98 -15.94
C ILE A 241 15.78 17.14 -17.47
N LYS A 242 14.76 17.84 -17.99
CA LYS A 242 14.66 18.12 -19.44
C LYS A 242 15.83 18.95 -19.97
N ASN A 243 16.34 19.88 -19.15
CA ASN A 243 17.49 20.71 -19.50
C ASN A 243 18.84 20.00 -19.27
N GLY A 244 18.85 18.77 -18.75
CA GLY A 244 20.07 18.01 -18.44
C GLY A 244 20.82 18.50 -17.21
N LEU A 245 20.23 19.39 -16.40
CA LEU A 245 20.84 19.88 -15.15
C LEU A 245 20.77 18.84 -14.03
N TYR A 246 19.68 18.08 -13.98
CA TYR A 246 19.47 17.01 -13.00
C TYR A 246 19.32 15.67 -13.71
N LEU A 247 19.79 14.61 -13.06
CA LEU A 247 19.65 13.24 -13.52
C LEU A 247 18.65 12.52 -12.63
N GLN A 248 17.72 11.79 -13.24
CA GLN A 248 16.72 11.00 -12.53
C GLN A 248 17.20 9.54 -12.40
N GLY A 249 17.04 8.95 -11.23
CA GLY A 249 17.39 7.54 -11.02
C GLY A 249 16.79 6.93 -9.76
N THR A 250 17.02 5.64 -9.59
CA THR A 250 16.62 4.88 -8.39
C THR A 250 17.72 4.95 -7.34
N PHE A 251 17.38 5.41 -6.14
CA PHE A 251 18.28 5.50 -5.00
C PHE A 251 18.43 4.13 -4.31
N ARG A 252 19.66 3.72 -4.05
CA ARG A 252 20.01 2.47 -3.37
C ARG A 252 20.96 2.75 -2.22
N ALA A 253 20.41 2.85 -1.01
CA ALA A 253 21.21 2.89 0.21
C ALA A 253 22.11 1.65 0.33
N ASN A 254 23.34 1.85 0.80
CA ASN A 254 24.26 0.77 1.11
C ASN A 254 23.82 0.09 2.42
N ARG A 255 23.87 -1.24 2.47
CA ARG A 255 23.47 -2.03 3.64
C ARG A 255 24.46 -1.90 4.80
N ASP A 256 25.73 -1.71 4.47
CA ASP A 256 26.84 -1.73 5.44
C ASP A 256 27.37 -0.33 5.75
N ASN A 257 26.83 0.71 5.11
CA ASN A 257 27.23 2.10 5.32
C ASN A 257 26.06 3.06 5.12
N TYR A 258 25.47 3.56 6.21
CA TYR A 258 24.31 4.47 6.15
C TYR A 258 24.64 5.86 5.56
N LEU A 259 25.92 6.21 5.42
CA LEU A 259 26.39 7.46 4.82
C LEU A 259 26.66 7.36 3.32
N GLU A 260 26.48 6.17 2.73
CA GLU A 260 26.74 5.94 1.30
C GLU A 260 25.52 5.32 0.61
N ALA A 261 25.24 5.81 -0.59
CA ALA A 261 24.25 5.24 -1.47
C ALA A 261 24.72 5.34 -2.93
N THR A 262 24.12 4.51 -3.79
CA THR A 262 24.27 4.62 -5.24
C THR A 262 22.95 5.02 -5.86
N VAL A 263 23.00 5.80 -6.94
CA VAL A 263 21.83 6.13 -7.74
C VAL A 263 22.02 5.58 -9.14
N TRP A 264 21.08 4.73 -9.55
CA TRP A 264 21.03 4.14 -10.88
C TRP A 264 20.23 5.03 -11.82
N ILE A 265 20.91 5.69 -12.75
CA ILE A 265 20.28 6.67 -13.64
C ILE A 265 19.43 5.97 -14.71
N HIS A 266 18.21 6.46 -14.90
CA HIS A 266 17.33 6.00 -15.98
C HIS A 266 17.72 6.70 -17.30
N GLY A 267 18.06 5.95 -18.35
CA GLY A 267 18.43 6.50 -19.66
C GLY A 267 18.85 5.43 -20.68
N ASP A 268 18.87 5.81 -21.96
CA ASP A 268 18.84 4.89 -23.11
C ASP A 268 20.23 4.51 -23.68
N GLY A 269 21.31 4.57 -22.89
CA GLY A 269 22.63 4.36 -23.47
C GLY A 269 23.85 4.23 -22.56
N ASP A 270 23.68 3.88 -21.29
CA ASP A 270 24.67 3.25 -20.41
C ASP A 270 24.13 3.35 -18.97
N GLU A 271 24.06 2.22 -18.26
CA GLU A 271 23.73 2.19 -16.82
C GLU A 271 24.81 2.94 -16.05
N ARG A 272 24.57 4.23 -15.80
CA ARG A 272 25.48 5.08 -15.03
C ARG A 272 25.09 5.05 -13.57
N GLU A 273 26.02 4.61 -12.74
CA GLU A 273 25.92 4.70 -11.29
C GLU A 273 26.57 5.99 -10.79
N ILE A 274 25.85 6.74 -9.95
CA ILE A 274 26.36 7.91 -9.24
C ILE A 274 26.43 7.58 -7.76
N ILE A 275 27.58 7.86 -7.13
CA ILE A 275 27.74 7.71 -5.69
C ILE A 275 27.19 8.95 -4.99
N ILE A 276 26.48 8.76 -3.88
CA ILE A 276 26.05 9.81 -2.98
C ILE A 276 26.64 9.51 -1.60
N GLN A 277 27.44 10.42 -1.08
CA GLN A 277 28.11 10.27 0.22
C GLN A 277 27.77 11.44 1.15
N GLY A 278 27.51 11.14 2.42
CA GLY A 278 27.21 12.09 3.49
C GLY A 278 25.72 12.42 3.62
N LEU A 279 25.26 12.66 4.86
CA LEU A 279 23.84 12.80 5.18
C LEU A 279 23.17 13.93 4.40
N ARG A 280 23.87 15.07 4.28
CA ARG A 280 23.35 16.24 3.56
C ARG A 280 23.13 15.97 2.08
N ASN A 281 23.96 15.13 1.46
CA ASN A 281 23.85 14.77 0.05
C ASN A 281 22.82 13.67 -0.20
N LEU A 282 22.65 12.73 0.73
CA LEU A 282 21.58 11.72 0.70
C LEU A 282 20.20 12.39 0.79
N ASN A 283 20.11 13.51 1.53
CA ASN A 283 18.97 14.43 1.58
C ASN A 283 17.60 13.76 1.71
N ARG A 284 17.42 13.00 2.81
CA ARG A 284 16.14 12.37 3.19
C ARG A 284 15.59 11.43 2.12
N ALA A 285 16.44 10.77 1.33
CA ALA A 285 16.06 9.68 0.43
C ALA A 285 16.00 8.34 1.18
N VAL A 286 15.08 7.47 0.78
CA VAL A 286 14.92 6.10 1.31
C VAL A 286 15.24 5.10 0.19
N HIS A 287 15.66 3.89 0.56
CA HIS A 287 15.95 2.81 -0.38
C HIS A 287 14.80 2.65 -1.40
N GLU A 288 15.16 2.57 -2.68
CA GLU A 288 14.26 2.48 -3.85
C GLU A 288 13.42 3.72 -4.18
N ASP A 289 13.66 4.87 -3.53
CA ASP A 289 13.08 6.13 -3.97
C ASP A 289 13.55 6.50 -5.39
N ILE A 290 12.67 7.15 -6.17
CA ILE A 290 13.06 7.80 -7.42
C ILE A 290 13.47 9.23 -7.10
N VAL A 291 14.75 9.53 -7.30
CA VAL A 291 15.37 10.80 -6.90
C VAL A 291 15.87 11.60 -8.09
N ALA A 292 15.94 12.92 -7.91
CA ALA A 292 16.67 13.81 -8.81
C ALA A 292 18.02 14.16 -8.18
N VAL A 293 19.09 13.94 -8.94
CA VAL A 293 20.47 14.12 -8.51
C VAL A 293 21.13 15.23 -9.32
N GLU A 294 21.85 16.10 -8.62
CA GLU A 294 22.78 17.06 -9.22
C GLU A 294 24.20 16.51 -9.11
N LEU A 295 24.95 16.48 -10.22
CA LEU A 295 26.34 16.05 -10.23
C LEU A 295 27.22 17.12 -9.56
N LEU A 296 28.12 16.68 -8.68
CA LEU A 296 29.14 17.55 -8.11
C LEU A 296 30.29 17.76 -9.10
N SER A 297 31.12 18.77 -8.82
CA SER A 297 32.35 19.01 -9.59
C SER A 297 33.27 17.78 -9.54
N LYS A 298 34.10 17.61 -10.58
CA LYS A 298 35.04 16.48 -10.67
C LYS A 298 36.00 16.40 -9.50
N ASP A 299 36.30 17.53 -8.87
CA ASP A 299 37.17 17.61 -7.68
C ASP A 299 36.53 16.99 -6.44
N ALA A 300 35.20 16.86 -6.41
CA ALA A 300 34.43 16.25 -5.33
C ALA A 300 33.98 14.82 -5.66
N TRP A 301 34.49 14.23 -6.74
CA TRP A 301 34.26 12.82 -7.03
C TRP A 301 34.92 11.94 -5.98
N ALA A 302 34.27 10.82 -5.67
CA ALA A 302 34.66 9.94 -4.59
C ALA A 302 34.78 8.51 -5.11
N ALA A 303 35.58 7.71 -4.41
CA ALA A 303 35.62 6.27 -4.62
C ALA A 303 34.65 5.58 -3.65
N PRO A 304 34.16 4.37 -3.97
CA PRO A 304 33.38 3.57 -3.03
C PRO A 304 34.15 3.36 -1.72
N SER A 305 33.45 3.53 -0.60
CA SER A 305 34.02 3.30 0.73
C SER A 305 34.21 1.81 1.01
N SER A 306 35.32 1.46 1.66
CA SER A 306 35.52 0.13 2.27
C SER A 306 35.13 0.09 3.76
N VAL A 307 34.68 1.23 4.30
CA VAL A 307 34.33 1.40 5.71
C VAL A 307 32.91 0.90 5.95
N ILE A 308 32.77 -0.01 6.93
CA ILE A 308 31.49 -0.45 7.45
C ILE A 308 31.06 0.54 8.54
N LEU A 309 29.95 1.23 8.32
CA LEU A 309 29.34 2.16 9.27
C LEU A 309 27.90 1.73 9.51
N LEU A 310 27.66 1.17 10.69
CA LEU A 310 26.32 0.83 11.15
C LEU A 310 25.78 1.97 12.01
N ASP A 311 24.50 2.24 11.89
CA ASP A 311 23.77 3.17 12.74
C ASP A 311 23.54 2.46 14.10
N ASP A 312 24.52 2.54 14.99
CA ASP A 312 24.55 1.84 16.29
C ASP A 312 23.70 2.55 17.38
N GLN A 313 23.37 1.84 18.46
CA GLN A 313 22.36 2.20 19.49
C GLN A 313 22.70 3.39 20.41
N VAL A 314 23.64 4.25 20.04
CA VAL A 314 24.19 5.21 21.00
C VAL A 314 23.36 6.49 21.02
N GLN A 315 22.45 6.58 21.99
CA GLN A 315 21.88 7.86 22.46
C GLN A 315 22.97 8.64 23.21
N ASP A 316 23.92 9.25 22.50
CA ASP A 316 24.85 10.22 23.11
C ASP A 316 24.64 11.61 22.51
N GLU A 317 24.66 12.63 23.37
CA GLU A 317 24.49 14.05 23.01
C GLU A 317 25.65 14.62 22.13
N ASP A 318 26.67 13.81 21.83
CA ASP A 318 27.87 14.12 21.03
C ASP A 318 27.87 13.45 19.62
N GLU A 319 26.69 13.20 19.03
CA GLU A 319 26.56 12.51 17.74
C GLU A 319 27.24 13.22 16.55
N LEU A 320 27.35 14.55 16.53
CA LEU A 320 27.73 15.30 15.32
C LEU A 320 29.22 15.43 15.09
N GLU A 321 29.99 15.61 16.16
CA GLU A 321 31.45 15.59 16.05
C GLU A 321 31.89 14.21 15.55
N LYS A 322 31.25 13.15 16.06
CA LYS A 322 31.42 11.76 15.59
C LYS A 322 30.94 11.58 14.13
N GLU A 323 29.84 12.20 13.71
CA GLU A 323 29.33 12.10 12.32
C GLU A 323 30.23 12.86 11.33
N GLU A 324 30.71 14.06 11.64
CA GLU A 324 31.65 14.79 10.78
C GLU A 324 33.01 14.08 10.68
N GLU A 325 33.49 13.45 11.75
CA GLU A 325 34.67 12.59 11.72
C GLU A 325 34.46 11.34 10.85
N LYS A 326 33.30 10.69 10.96
CA LYS A 326 32.92 9.56 10.09
C LYS A 326 32.85 9.99 8.62
N GLU A 327 32.22 11.12 8.31
CA GLU A 327 32.19 11.66 6.94
C GLU A 327 33.60 11.96 6.39
N LYS A 328 34.51 12.51 7.21
CA LYS A 328 35.91 12.73 6.82
C LYS A 328 36.68 11.42 6.58
N SER A 329 36.40 10.37 7.34
CA SER A 329 37.01 9.05 7.13
C SER A 329 36.59 8.39 5.81
N LEU A 330 35.36 8.65 5.33
CA LEU A 330 34.89 8.17 4.03
C LEU A 330 35.70 8.78 2.88
N GLN A 331 35.96 10.08 2.93
CA GLN A 331 36.69 10.81 1.88
C GLN A 331 38.19 10.43 1.82
N THR A 332 38.76 9.90 2.90
CA THR A 332 40.20 9.57 2.99
C THR A 332 40.50 8.10 2.69
N SER A 333 39.51 7.22 2.73
CA SER A 333 39.67 5.77 2.52
C SER A 333 39.72 5.31 1.04
N GLY A 334 39.33 6.19 0.10
CA GLY A 334 39.21 5.88 -1.32
C GLY A 334 40.52 5.98 -2.11
N SER A 335 40.82 5.00 -2.96
CA SER A 335 41.93 5.10 -3.93
C SER A 335 41.61 6.17 -5.00
N LYS A 336 42.49 7.17 -5.16
CA LYS A 336 42.37 8.22 -6.18
C LYS A 336 42.33 7.69 -7.63
N THR A 337 42.68 6.42 -7.86
CA THR A 337 42.61 5.76 -9.16
C THR A 337 41.22 5.21 -9.51
N MET A 338 40.26 5.20 -8.58
CA MET A 338 38.90 4.65 -8.75
C MET A 338 37.79 5.68 -8.52
N LEU A 339 38.05 6.96 -8.81
CA LEU A 339 37.05 8.01 -8.66
C LEU A 339 35.84 7.74 -9.56
N ARG A 340 34.65 7.73 -8.97
CA ARG A 340 33.37 7.64 -9.67
C ARG A 340 32.61 8.97 -9.57
N PRO A 341 31.67 9.25 -10.48
CA PRO A 341 30.83 10.43 -10.39
C PRO A 341 30.09 10.48 -9.05
N THR A 342 30.24 11.59 -8.33
CA THR A 342 29.52 11.86 -7.07
C THR A 342 28.44 12.91 -7.30
N GLY A 343 27.29 12.74 -6.65
CA GLY A 343 26.18 13.67 -6.72
C GLY A 343 25.58 14.01 -5.37
N ARG A 344 24.57 14.89 -5.39
CA ARG A 344 23.68 15.16 -4.25
C ARG A 344 22.23 15.08 -4.68
N VAL A 345 21.37 14.60 -3.80
CA VAL A 345 19.93 14.54 -4.02
C VAL A 345 19.34 15.93 -3.80
N VAL A 346 18.68 16.48 -4.82
CA VAL A 346 18.04 17.81 -4.79
C VAL A 346 16.52 17.74 -4.62
N GLY A 347 15.94 16.56 -4.80
CA GLY A 347 14.52 16.34 -4.59
C GLY A 347 14.10 14.90 -4.89
N ILE A 348 12.91 14.56 -4.43
CA ILE A 348 12.33 13.23 -4.58
C ILE A 348 11.17 13.32 -5.58
N ILE A 349 11.24 12.51 -6.64
CA ILE A 349 10.22 12.48 -7.70
C ILE A 349 9.09 11.54 -7.31
N LYS A 350 9.44 10.38 -6.74
CA LYS A 350 8.48 9.37 -6.27
C LYS A 350 9.05 8.68 -5.04
N ARG A 351 8.29 8.67 -3.95
CA ARG A 351 8.59 7.89 -2.74
C ARG A 351 8.23 6.42 -2.96
N ASN A 352 9.03 5.52 -2.40
CA ASN A 352 8.76 4.08 -2.34
C ASN A 352 8.59 3.59 -0.89
N TRP A 353 7.90 4.37 -0.07
CA TRP A 353 7.62 3.98 1.30
C TRP A 353 6.61 2.84 1.36
N ARG A 354 6.89 1.89 2.24
CA ARG A 354 6.01 0.77 2.60
C ARG A 354 5.98 0.65 4.12
N PRO A 355 5.06 -0.14 4.69
CA PRO A 355 5.17 -0.55 6.07
C PRO A 355 6.49 -1.34 6.27
N PHE A 356 7.23 -1.01 7.32
CA PHE A 356 8.50 -1.65 7.66
C PHE A 356 8.35 -2.45 8.94
N CYS A 357 8.83 -3.69 8.93
CA CYS A 357 8.91 -4.54 10.11
C CYS A 357 10.21 -4.24 10.87
N GLY A 358 10.17 -4.33 12.20
CA GLY A 358 11.32 -4.02 13.04
C GLY A 358 11.00 -4.13 14.52
N MET A 359 11.77 -3.43 15.34
CA MET A 359 11.63 -3.46 16.79
C MET A 359 11.81 -2.07 17.39
N LEU A 360 11.21 -1.84 18.55
CA LEU A 360 11.45 -0.64 19.33
C LEU A 360 12.85 -0.69 19.95
N SER A 361 13.62 0.38 19.78
CA SER A 361 14.88 0.57 20.50
C SER A 361 14.58 0.84 21.97
N LYS A 362 15.38 0.24 22.86
CA LYS A 362 15.22 0.43 24.30
C LYS A 362 15.47 1.89 24.66
N SER A 363 14.47 2.52 25.26
CA SER A 363 14.62 3.84 25.87
C SER A 363 15.05 3.67 27.34
N GLN A 364 16.03 4.44 27.79
CA GLN A 364 16.39 4.49 29.21
C GLN A 364 15.31 5.20 30.05
N ILE A 365 14.49 6.04 29.42
CA ILE A 365 13.44 6.83 30.06
C ILE A 365 12.09 6.12 29.84
N LYS A 366 11.53 5.57 30.93
CA LYS A 366 10.27 4.80 30.89
C LYS A 366 9.02 5.64 30.58
N GLU A 367 9.06 6.94 30.84
CA GLU A 367 7.93 7.86 30.62
C GLU A 367 8.00 8.61 29.28
N ALA A 368 9.06 8.37 28.49
CA ALA A 368 9.17 8.95 27.16
C ALA A 368 7.98 8.51 26.31
N ARG A 369 7.44 9.42 25.48
CA ARG A 369 6.41 9.08 24.49
C ARG A 369 7.00 8.82 23.12
N ARG A 370 8.10 9.53 22.80
CA ARG A 370 8.84 9.36 21.55
C ARG A 370 9.89 8.29 21.71
N HIS A 371 9.86 7.33 20.80
CA HIS A 371 10.75 6.20 20.76
C HIS A 371 11.34 6.06 19.37
N LEU A 372 12.48 5.39 19.29
CA LEU A 372 13.15 5.11 18.03
C LEU A 372 12.86 3.66 17.63
N PHE A 373 12.30 3.47 16.45
CA PHE A 373 12.07 2.17 15.85
C PHE A 373 13.25 1.82 14.94
N THR A 374 13.75 0.58 15.07
CA THR A 374 14.81 0.04 14.23
C THR A 374 14.21 -0.97 13.24
N PRO A 375 14.17 -0.63 11.93
CA PRO A 375 13.73 -1.55 10.89
C PRO A 375 14.60 -2.82 10.80
N ALA A 376 14.01 -3.91 10.32
CA ALA A 376 14.73 -5.16 10.05
C ALA A 376 15.70 -5.01 8.85
N ASP A 377 15.32 -4.23 7.84
CA ASP A 377 16.20 -3.86 6.73
C ASP A 377 17.14 -2.71 7.14
N ARG A 378 18.44 -3.01 7.23
CA ARG A 378 19.51 -2.06 7.59
C ARG A 378 19.68 -0.90 6.62
N ARG A 379 19.12 -0.99 5.41
CA ARG A 379 19.13 0.09 4.41
C ARG A 379 18.14 1.20 4.74
N ILE A 380 17.20 0.95 5.65
CA ILE A 380 16.18 1.90 6.07
C ILE A 380 16.67 2.57 7.36
N PRO A 381 16.66 3.92 7.44
CA PRO A 381 17.03 4.61 8.66
C PRO A 381 16.04 4.29 9.77
N ARG A 382 16.48 4.46 11.01
CA ARG A 382 15.56 4.38 12.15
C ARG A 382 14.45 5.40 12.05
N ILE A 383 13.27 5.08 12.59
CA ILE A 383 12.06 5.88 12.47
C ILE A 383 11.63 6.32 13.87
N ARG A 384 11.33 7.60 14.05
CA ARG A 384 10.77 8.10 15.31
C ARG A 384 9.27 7.84 15.33
N ILE A 385 8.79 7.20 16.39
CA ILE A 385 7.36 6.93 16.62
C ILE A 385 6.92 7.47 17.98
N GLU A 386 5.67 7.90 18.09
CA GLU A 386 5.04 8.22 19.37
C GLU A 386 4.13 7.07 19.81
N THR A 387 4.37 6.50 20.98
CA THR A 387 3.53 5.43 21.55
C THR A 387 3.54 5.48 23.06
N ARG A 388 2.41 5.14 23.67
CA ARG A 388 2.29 4.94 25.13
C ARG A 388 2.48 3.48 25.55
N GLN A 389 2.58 2.57 24.58
CA GLN A 389 2.67 1.12 24.77
C GLN A 389 4.10 0.61 24.72
N ALA A 390 5.11 1.48 24.88
CA ALA A 390 6.51 1.12 24.71
C ALA A 390 6.95 -0.07 25.56
N SER A 391 6.43 -0.20 26.79
CA SER A 391 6.70 -1.36 27.65
C SER A 391 6.11 -2.67 27.13
N THR A 392 4.96 -2.62 26.47
CA THR A 392 4.30 -3.80 25.88
C THR A 392 4.92 -4.19 24.54
N LEU A 393 5.37 -3.20 23.76
CA LEU A 393 6.02 -3.41 22.47
C LEU A 393 7.51 -3.74 22.59
N GLU A 394 8.10 -3.58 23.78
CA GLU A 394 9.50 -3.95 24.02
C GLU A 394 9.71 -5.45 23.78
N GLY A 395 10.71 -5.79 22.95
CA GLY A 395 11.00 -7.18 22.60
C GLY A 395 10.00 -7.82 21.61
N GLN A 396 9.03 -7.06 21.13
CA GLN A 396 8.10 -7.48 20.08
C GLN A 396 8.58 -7.02 18.69
N ARG A 397 8.22 -7.78 17.66
CA ARG A 397 8.30 -7.38 16.26
C ARG A 397 7.05 -6.55 15.93
N ILE A 398 7.27 -5.33 15.44
CA ILE A 398 6.18 -4.41 15.10
C ILE A 398 6.34 -3.90 13.66
N ILE A 399 5.23 -3.43 13.10
CA ILE A 399 5.18 -2.74 11.80
C ILE A 399 5.02 -1.24 12.05
N VAL A 400 5.82 -0.43 11.36
CA VAL A 400 5.76 1.04 11.37
C VAL A 400 5.70 1.57 9.95
N ALA A 401 4.87 2.58 9.72
CA ALA A 401 4.81 3.31 8.46
C ALA A 401 5.44 4.70 8.62
N ILE A 402 6.16 5.18 7.60
CA ILE A 402 6.74 6.54 7.58
C ILE A 402 5.67 7.54 7.15
N ASP A 403 5.49 8.59 7.95
CA ASP A 403 4.55 9.68 7.67
C ASP A 403 5.22 10.82 6.90
N GLY A 404 6.46 11.13 7.29
CA GLY A 404 7.17 12.28 6.81
C GLY A 404 8.61 12.35 7.31
N TRP A 405 9.43 13.15 6.62
CA TRP A 405 10.78 13.45 7.08
C TRP A 405 11.04 14.95 7.03
N PRO A 406 10.81 15.66 8.16
CA PRO A 406 11.07 17.09 8.28
C PRO A 406 12.53 17.44 8.05
N ARG A 407 12.82 18.65 7.55
CA ARG A 407 14.20 19.10 7.28
C ARG A 407 15.05 19.26 8.55
N THR A 408 14.41 19.45 9.70
CA THR A 408 15.02 19.68 11.01
C THR A 408 15.28 18.39 11.78
N SER A 409 14.78 17.24 11.28
CA SER A 409 14.87 15.96 11.98
C SER A 409 15.87 15.03 11.32
N ARG A 410 16.78 14.45 12.12
CA ARG A 410 17.75 13.42 11.68
C ARG A 410 17.06 12.12 11.25
N TYR A 411 15.92 11.80 11.84
CA TYR A 411 15.14 10.59 11.58
C TYR A 411 13.76 10.94 11.01
N PRO A 412 13.19 10.13 10.11
CA PRO A 412 11.79 10.26 9.71
C PRO A 412 10.85 10.05 10.91
N ASN A 413 9.68 10.70 10.85
CA ASN A 413 8.57 10.43 11.74
C ASN A 413 7.67 9.36 11.12
N GLY A 414 7.10 8.51 11.95
CA GLY A 414 6.16 7.48 11.55
C GLY A 414 5.22 7.08 12.69
N HIS A 415 4.30 6.19 12.37
CA HIS A 415 3.31 5.68 13.32
C HIS A 415 3.30 4.15 13.35
N PHE A 416 2.82 3.60 14.47
CA PHE A 416 2.71 2.15 14.66
C PHE A 416 1.52 1.62 13.86
N VAL A 417 1.68 0.48 13.17
CA VAL A 417 0.61 -0.13 12.37
C VAL A 417 0.08 -1.39 13.03
N LYS A 418 0.95 -2.33 13.40
CA LYS A 418 0.56 -3.65 13.92
C LYS A 418 1.67 -4.26 14.77
N ASN A 419 1.29 -4.96 15.83
CA ASN A 419 2.18 -5.87 16.55
C ASN A 419 2.10 -7.26 15.92
N LEU A 420 3.26 -7.84 15.58
CA LEU A 420 3.35 -9.17 14.96
C LEU A 420 3.51 -10.27 16.02
N GLY A 421 4.25 -10.00 17.08
CA GLY A 421 4.53 -10.98 18.13
C GLY A 421 5.93 -10.85 18.72
N GLN A 422 6.34 -11.84 19.50
CA GLN A 422 7.61 -11.81 20.22
C GLN A 422 8.81 -12.05 19.30
N ALA A 423 9.89 -11.29 19.47
CA ALA A 423 11.11 -11.52 18.70
C ALA A 423 11.71 -12.91 19.02
N GLY A 424 12.12 -13.63 17.97
CA GLY A 424 12.64 -15.00 18.07
C GLY A 424 11.55 -16.08 18.05
N ASP A 425 10.28 -15.72 18.14
CA ASP A 425 9.18 -16.64 17.86
C ASP A 425 9.13 -16.97 16.37
N LYS A 426 8.94 -18.24 16.04
CA LYS A 426 9.11 -18.75 14.68
C LYS A 426 8.04 -18.21 13.73
N GLU A 427 6.78 -18.25 14.16
CA GLU A 427 5.64 -17.75 13.41
C GLU A 427 5.80 -16.24 13.16
N THR A 428 6.21 -15.51 14.19
CA THR A 428 6.48 -14.07 14.11
C THR A 428 7.61 -13.73 13.12
N GLU A 429 8.77 -14.37 13.23
CA GLU A 429 9.91 -14.11 12.32
C GLU A 429 9.59 -14.53 10.88
N THR A 430 8.76 -15.57 10.70
CA THR A 430 8.26 -15.97 9.38
C THR A 430 7.34 -14.90 8.78
N GLU A 431 6.42 -14.34 9.56
CA GLU A 431 5.55 -13.23 9.10
C GLU A 431 6.36 -11.99 8.75
N VAL A 432 7.35 -11.62 9.58
CA VAL A 432 8.29 -10.51 9.30
C VAL A 432 9.03 -10.72 7.98
N LEU A 433 9.57 -11.92 7.75
CA LEU A 433 10.30 -12.23 6.53
C LEU A 433 9.42 -12.07 5.28
N LEU A 434 8.18 -12.58 5.35
CA LEU A 434 7.22 -12.50 4.25
C LEU A 434 6.82 -11.05 3.96
N LEU A 435 6.57 -10.23 4.99
CA LEU A 435 6.21 -8.82 4.84
C LEU A 435 7.35 -7.98 4.26
N GLU A 436 8.60 -8.18 4.72
CA GLU A 436 9.76 -7.42 4.23
C GLU A 436 10.08 -7.69 2.75
N HIS A 437 9.70 -8.85 2.24
CA HIS A 437 9.87 -9.25 0.84
C HIS A 437 8.58 -9.11 0.00
N ASP A 438 7.56 -8.43 0.53
CA ASP A 438 6.26 -8.22 -0.13
C ASP A 438 5.61 -9.52 -0.63
N VAL A 439 5.74 -10.61 0.15
CA VAL A 439 5.15 -11.92 -0.15
C VAL A 439 3.73 -11.97 0.43
N PRO A 440 2.67 -11.91 -0.41
CA PRO A 440 1.30 -12.00 0.05
C PRO A 440 1.01 -13.39 0.64
N HIS A 441 0.75 -13.43 1.94
CA HIS A 441 0.52 -14.66 2.70
C HIS A 441 -0.86 -14.71 3.36
N GLN A 442 -1.75 -13.80 2.98
CA GLN A 442 -3.14 -13.79 3.39
C GLN A 442 -3.89 -14.98 2.76
N PRO A 443 -4.95 -15.49 3.41
CA PRO A 443 -5.86 -16.45 2.80
C PRO A 443 -6.47 -15.93 1.50
N PHE A 444 -6.80 -16.84 0.58
CA PHE A 444 -7.53 -16.48 -0.64
C PHE A 444 -8.92 -15.94 -0.30
N SER A 445 -9.34 -14.86 -0.95
CA SER A 445 -10.64 -14.24 -0.70
C SER A 445 -11.79 -15.13 -1.18
N GLN A 446 -12.99 -14.92 -0.64
CA GLN A 446 -14.18 -15.67 -1.05
C GLN A 446 -14.50 -15.50 -2.55
N VAL A 447 -14.19 -14.33 -3.12
CA VAL A 447 -14.35 -14.07 -4.56
C VAL A 447 -13.42 -14.98 -5.36
N VAL A 448 -12.16 -15.15 -4.94
CA VAL A 448 -11.22 -16.09 -5.57
C VAL A 448 -11.71 -17.52 -5.45
N LEU A 449 -12.13 -17.93 -4.25
CA LEU A 449 -12.63 -19.28 -3.99
C LEU A 449 -13.91 -19.60 -4.77
N SER A 450 -14.74 -18.60 -5.09
CA SER A 450 -15.96 -18.80 -5.89
C SER A 450 -15.72 -19.25 -7.33
N PHE A 451 -14.51 -19.04 -7.86
CA PHE A 451 -14.10 -19.51 -9.18
C PHE A 451 -13.56 -20.95 -9.18
N LEU A 452 -13.42 -21.58 -8.00
CA LEU A 452 -13.04 -22.98 -7.92
C LEU A 452 -14.18 -23.88 -8.43
N PRO A 453 -13.84 -25.01 -9.08
CA PRO A 453 -14.84 -26.00 -9.45
C PRO A 453 -15.51 -26.56 -8.20
N LYS A 454 -16.81 -26.86 -8.30
CA LYS A 454 -17.55 -27.52 -7.22
C LYS A 454 -17.10 -28.97 -7.08
N MET A 455 -16.95 -29.41 -5.84
CA MET A 455 -16.65 -30.80 -5.52
C MET A 455 -17.95 -31.61 -5.33
N PRO A 456 -17.99 -32.89 -5.74
CA PRO A 456 -16.92 -33.64 -6.41
C PRO A 456 -16.73 -33.22 -7.87
N TRP A 457 -15.47 -33.15 -8.32
CA TRP A 457 -15.11 -32.84 -9.71
C TRP A 457 -14.65 -34.11 -10.44
N SER A 458 -15.06 -34.25 -11.70
CA SER A 458 -14.69 -35.34 -12.60
C SER A 458 -14.55 -34.82 -14.02
N ILE A 459 -13.66 -35.42 -14.81
CA ILE A 459 -13.50 -35.11 -16.23
C ILE A 459 -14.81 -35.39 -16.97
N THR A 460 -15.30 -34.42 -17.72
CA THR A 460 -16.56 -34.54 -18.47
C THR A 460 -16.31 -34.85 -19.95
N ASP A 461 -17.33 -35.36 -20.64
CA ASP A 461 -17.26 -35.58 -22.10
C ASP A 461 -17.01 -34.28 -22.89
N GLN A 462 -17.43 -33.14 -22.34
CA GLN A 462 -17.17 -31.82 -22.93
C GLN A 462 -15.68 -31.46 -22.84
N ASP A 463 -15.03 -31.79 -21.72
CA ASP A 463 -13.59 -31.56 -21.53
C ASP A 463 -12.76 -32.41 -22.49
N MET A 464 -13.24 -33.63 -22.80
CA MET A 464 -12.55 -34.57 -23.69
C MET A 464 -12.73 -34.27 -25.18
N LYS A 465 -13.73 -33.47 -25.58
CA LYS A 465 -14.09 -33.25 -26.99
C LYS A 465 -12.93 -32.81 -27.88
N PHE A 466 -11.97 -32.05 -27.34
CA PHE A 466 -10.80 -31.54 -28.04
C PHE A 466 -9.48 -32.03 -27.45
N ARG A 467 -9.51 -33.16 -26.72
CA ARG A 467 -8.33 -33.75 -26.07
C ARG A 467 -8.09 -35.16 -26.57
N GLU A 468 -6.84 -35.55 -26.53
CA GLU A 468 -6.40 -36.92 -26.81
C GLU A 468 -6.41 -37.74 -25.50
N ASP A 469 -6.79 -39.02 -25.60
CA ASP A 469 -6.79 -39.93 -24.46
C ASP A 469 -5.46 -40.72 -24.37
N LEU A 470 -4.64 -40.32 -23.41
CA LEU A 470 -3.32 -40.91 -23.15
C LEU A 470 -3.30 -41.85 -21.94
N ARG A 471 -4.46 -42.20 -21.36
CA ARG A 471 -4.55 -43.03 -20.14
C ARG A 471 -4.00 -44.45 -20.31
N HIS A 472 -3.80 -44.89 -21.55
CA HIS A 472 -3.19 -46.17 -21.89
C HIS A 472 -1.66 -46.18 -21.77
N LEU A 473 -1.01 -45.02 -21.59
CA LEU A 473 0.44 -44.90 -21.46
C LEU A 473 0.91 -45.18 -20.02
N CYS A 474 2.08 -45.78 -19.89
CA CYS A 474 2.77 -45.93 -18.60
C CYS A 474 3.49 -44.62 -18.25
N VAL A 475 2.88 -43.82 -17.40
CA VAL A 475 3.38 -42.50 -16.98
C VAL A 475 3.84 -42.55 -15.54
N CYS A 476 4.98 -41.93 -15.23
CA CYS A 476 5.45 -41.74 -13.85
C CYS A 476 5.91 -40.30 -13.60
N SER A 477 5.80 -39.83 -12.36
CA SER A 477 6.44 -38.59 -11.90
C SER A 477 7.66 -38.92 -11.03
N VAL A 478 8.59 -37.98 -10.94
CA VAL A 478 9.80 -38.12 -10.12
C VAL A 478 9.94 -36.87 -9.26
N ASP A 479 9.43 -36.95 -8.03
CA ASP A 479 9.29 -35.81 -7.13
C ASP A 479 10.09 -35.99 -5.82
N PRO A 480 10.49 -34.89 -5.16
CA PRO A 480 11.06 -34.95 -3.82
C PRO A 480 10.10 -35.58 -2.79
N PRO A 481 10.63 -36.17 -1.70
CA PRO A 481 9.79 -36.67 -0.60
C PRO A 481 8.86 -35.59 -0.05
N GLY A 482 7.56 -35.90 0.06
CA GLY A 482 6.55 -34.97 0.59
C GLY A 482 5.97 -33.98 -0.42
N CYS A 483 6.35 -34.04 -1.70
CA CYS A 483 5.72 -33.26 -2.76
C CYS A 483 4.21 -33.55 -2.86
N THR A 484 3.39 -32.50 -3.00
CA THR A 484 1.93 -32.63 -3.17
C THR A 484 1.42 -31.98 -4.46
N ASP A 485 2.20 -31.07 -5.00
CA ASP A 485 2.06 -30.25 -6.21
C ASP A 485 2.88 -30.86 -7.34
N ILE A 486 2.42 -32.02 -7.86
CA ILE A 486 3.09 -32.75 -8.93
C ILE A 486 2.72 -32.08 -10.26
N ASP A 487 3.62 -31.23 -10.75
CA ASP A 487 3.40 -30.42 -11.96
C ASP A 487 3.75 -31.17 -13.25
N ASP A 488 4.71 -32.10 -13.19
CA ASP A 488 5.21 -32.83 -14.34
C ASP A 488 5.18 -34.36 -14.16
N ALA A 489 4.97 -35.04 -15.27
CA ALA A 489 5.09 -36.48 -15.36
C ALA A 489 5.68 -36.86 -16.72
N LEU A 490 6.32 -38.02 -16.80
CA LEU A 490 7.09 -38.45 -17.95
C LEU A 490 6.67 -39.85 -18.39
N HIS A 491 6.84 -40.12 -19.68
CA HIS A 491 6.88 -41.47 -20.18
C HIS A 491 7.99 -41.61 -21.24
N CYS A 492 8.45 -42.85 -21.41
CA CYS A 492 9.37 -43.23 -22.47
C CYS A 492 8.96 -44.60 -22.99
N ARG A 493 8.74 -44.73 -24.30
CA ARG A 493 8.47 -46.02 -24.94
C ARG A 493 9.25 -46.16 -26.24
N GLU A 494 9.59 -47.40 -26.57
CA GLU A 494 10.19 -47.75 -27.85
C GLU A 494 9.09 -47.90 -28.91
N LEU A 495 9.37 -47.42 -30.12
CA LEU A 495 8.49 -47.50 -31.27
C LEU A 495 8.95 -48.61 -32.22
N GLU A 496 8.04 -49.10 -33.07
CA GLU A 496 8.34 -50.19 -34.03
C GLU A 496 9.47 -49.85 -35.02
N ASN A 497 9.71 -48.56 -35.28
CA ASN A 497 10.77 -48.08 -36.15
C ASN A 497 12.15 -48.00 -35.45
N GLY A 498 12.25 -48.41 -34.18
CA GLY A 498 13.46 -48.36 -33.37
C GLY A 498 13.74 -47.00 -32.73
N ASN A 499 12.88 -46.00 -32.94
CA ASN A 499 12.99 -44.71 -32.28
C ASN A 499 12.40 -44.76 -30.86
N LEU A 500 12.77 -43.80 -30.03
CA LEU A 500 12.14 -43.60 -28.73
C LEU A 500 11.11 -42.47 -28.82
N GLU A 501 9.93 -42.72 -28.30
CA GLU A 501 8.95 -41.69 -27.98
C GLU A 501 9.15 -41.28 -26.52
N VAL A 502 9.50 -40.01 -26.32
CA VAL A 502 9.61 -39.41 -25.00
C VAL A 502 8.53 -38.34 -24.89
N GLY A 503 7.69 -38.50 -23.88
CA GLY A 503 6.62 -37.56 -23.59
C GLY A 503 6.83 -36.85 -22.27
N VAL A 504 6.71 -35.53 -22.29
CA VAL A 504 6.63 -34.69 -21.10
C VAL A 504 5.19 -34.22 -20.95
N HIS A 505 4.63 -34.49 -19.78
CA HIS A 505 3.25 -34.18 -19.43
C HIS A 505 3.26 -33.13 -18.33
N ILE A 506 2.60 -32.00 -18.56
CA ILE A 506 2.52 -30.89 -17.60
C ILE A 506 1.07 -30.72 -17.15
N ALA A 507 0.84 -30.46 -15.87
CA ALA A 507 -0.49 -30.18 -15.32
C ALA A 507 -1.23 -29.09 -16.13
N ASP A 508 -2.47 -29.36 -16.56
CA ASP A 508 -3.25 -28.39 -17.34
C ASP A 508 -4.00 -27.40 -16.44
N VAL A 509 -3.24 -26.51 -15.79
CA VAL A 509 -3.78 -25.43 -14.94
C VAL A 509 -4.67 -24.47 -15.74
N SER A 510 -4.42 -24.31 -17.05
CA SER A 510 -5.14 -23.39 -17.94
C SER A 510 -6.61 -23.76 -18.15
N HIS A 511 -6.96 -25.03 -17.88
CA HIS A 511 -8.34 -25.49 -17.87
C HIS A 511 -9.15 -24.83 -16.73
N PHE A 512 -8.54 -24.71 -15.55
CA PHE A 512 -9.17 -24.22 -14.33
C PHE A 512 -9.03 -22.70 -14.15
N ILE A 513 -7.87 -22.14 -14.50
CA ILE A 513 -7.60 -20.71 -14.36
C ILE A 513 -7.84 -20.01 -15.70
N ARG A 514 -8.93 -19.24 -15.78
CA ARG A 514 -9.32 -18.51 -16.99
C ARG A 514 -8.91 -17.03 -16.89
N PRO A 515 -8.39 -16.43 -17.98
CA PRO A 515 -7.90 -15.05 -17.95
C PRO A 515 -8.94 -14.03 -17.49
N GLY A 516 -8.49 -13.06 -16.71
CA GLY A 516 -9.25 -11.88 -16.31
C GLY A 516 -10.18 -12.07 -15.10
N ASN A 517 -10.36 -13.29 -14.59
CA ASN A 517 -11.14 -13.53 -13.39
C ASN A 517 -10.33 -13.23 -12.10
N ALA A 518 -10.99 -13.28 -10.93
CA ALA A 518 -10.32 -12.94 -9.67
C ALA A 518 -9.21 -13.94 -9.28
N LEU A 519 -9.38 -15.22 -9.64
CA LEU A 519 -8.37 -16.26 -9.40
C LEU A 519 -7.10 -16.00 -10.21
N ASP A 520 -7.23 -15.68 -11.49
CA ASP A 520 -6.12 -15.29 -12.38
C ASP A 520 -5.41 -14.03 -11.86
N GLN A 521 -6.16 -12.99 -11.48
CA GLN A 521 -5.57 -11.75 -10.94
C GLN A 521 -4.81 -11.98 -9.63
N GLU A 522 -5.34 -12.79 -8.72
CA GLU A 522 -4.66 -13.11 -7.46
C GLU A 522 -3.43 -13.97 -7.70
N SER A 523 -3.52 -15.00 -8.56
CA SER A 523 -2.36 -15.81 -8.93
C SER A 523 -1.27 -15.01 -9.63
N ALA A 524 -1.63 -14.09 -10.52
CA ALA A 524 -0.70 -13.17 -11.17
C ALA A 524 -0.05 -12.19 -10.17
N LYS A 525 -0.80 -11.74 -9.15
CA LYS A 525 -0.28 -10.90 -8.06
C LYS A 525 0.74 -11.66 -7.20
N ARG A 526 0.47 -12.93 -6.89
CA ARG A 526 1.42 -13.80 -6.14
C ARG A 526 2.64 -14.15 -6.99
N GLY A 527 2.45 -14.34 -8.29
CA GLY A 527 3.51 -14.57 -9.29
C GLY A 527 4.19 -15.94 -9.21
N THR A 528 4.45 -16.45 -8.01
CA THR A 528 5.06 -17.75 -7.75
C THR A 528 4.61 -18.30 -6.40
N THR A 529 4.68 -19.62 -6.23
CA THR A 529 4.63 -20.25 -4.90
C THR A 529 5.96 -19.99 -4.20
N VAL A 530 5.93 -19.56 -2.94
CA VAL A 530 7.13 -19.30 -2.13
C VAL A 530 7.34 -20.45 -1.16
N TYR A 531 8.51 -21.10 -1.25
CA TYR A 531 8.89 -22.22 -0.37
C TYR A 531 9.82 -21.71 0.72
N LEU A 532 9.40 -21.90 1.97
CA LEU A 532 10.21 -21.73 3.18
C LEU A 532 10.56 -23.11 3.74
N CYS A 533 11.44 -23.17 4.74
CA CYS A 533 11.89 -24.44 5.32
C CYS A 533 10.72 -25.35 5.79
N GLU A 534 9.64 -24.77 6.31
CA GLU A 534 8.51 -25.54 6.88
C GLU A 534 7.14 -25.05 6.40
N LYS A 535 7.11 -24.04 5.53
CA LYS A 535 5.86 -23.44 5.04
C LYS A 535 5.96 -23.22 3.55
N ARG A 536 4.86 -23.52 2.85
CA ARG A 536 4.66 -23.18 1.45
C ARG A 536 3.56 -22.13 1.38
N ILE A 537 3.82 -21.04 0.65
CA ILE A 537 2.82 -20.00 0.36
C ILE A 537 2.35 -20.20 -1.06
N ASP A 538 1.16 -20.79 -1.22
CA ASP A 538 0.65 -21.19 -2.53
C ASP A 538 0.30 -19.99 -3.42
N MET A 539 0.62 -20.11 -4.71
CA MET A 539 0.18 -19.18 -5.76
C MET A 539 -1.32 -19.35 -6.10
N VAL A 540 -1.84 -20.56 -5.95
CA VAL A 540 -3.24 -20.94 -6.25
C VAL A 540 -3.84 -21.68 -5.05
N PRO A 541 -5.16 -21.70 -4.87
CA PRO A 541 -5.78 -22.43 -3.77
C PRO A 541 -5.38 -23.92 -3.73
N GLU A 542 -5.27 -24.48 -2.53
CA GLU A 542 -4.82 -25.86 -2.27
C GLU A 542 -5.61 -26.92 -3.07
N LEU A 543 -6.91 -26.68 -3.29
CA LEU A 543 -7.75 -27.55 -4.11
C LEU A 543 -7.24 -27.69 -5.55
N LEU A 544 -6.64 -26.64 -6.12
CA LEU A 544 -6.02 -26.70 -7.44
C LEU A 544 -4.60 -27.25 -7.35
N SER A 545 -3.75 -26.66 -6.50
CA SER A 545 -2.32 -27.02 -6.45
C SER A 545 -2.07 -28.45 -6.02
N SER A 546 -2.68 -28.91 -4.94
CA SER A 546 -2.39 -30.22 -4.33
C SER A 546 -3.40 -31.32 -4.70
N ASN A 547 -4.41 -31.01 -5.53
CA ASN A 547 -5.44 -31.99 -5.90
C ASN A 547 -5.78 -32.01 -7.39
N LEU A 548 -6.49 -30.99 -7.91
CA LEU A 548 -7.09 -31.06 -9.24
C LEU A 548 -6.07 -30.93 -10.38
N CYS A 549 -5.08 -30.04 -10.22
CA CYS A 549 -4.02 -29.87 -11.21
C CYS A 549 -2.87 -30.87 -11.00
N SER A 550 -2.57 -31.22 -9.74
CA SER A 550 -1.53 -32.20 -9.39
C SER A 550 -1.77 -33.54 -10.08
N LEU A 551 -0.75 -34.06 -10.76
CA LEU A 551 -0.75 -35.32 -11.52
C LEU A 551 -0.65 -36.54 -10.59
N ARG A 552 -1.62 -36.66 -9.67
CA ARG A 552 -1.67 -37.70 -8.64
C ARG A 552 -1.78 -39.10 -9.26
N SER A 553 -1.07 -40.05 -8.66
CA SER A 553 -1.09 -41.45 -9.08
C SER A 553 -2.49 -42.08 -8.98
N ASN A 554 -2.82 -42.92 -9.96
CA ASN A 554 -4.07 -43.70 -10.06
C ASN A 554 -5.35 -42.86 -10.12
N VAL A 555 -5.28 -41.61 -10.60
CA VAL A 555 -6.45 -40.77 -10.85
C VAL A 555 -6.33 -40.08 -12.20
N ASP A 556 -7.39 -40.10 -13.00
CA ASP A 556 -7.41 -39.40 -14.29
C ASP A 556 -7.24 -37.88 -14.07
N ARG A 557 -6.37 -37.27 -14.87
CA ARG A 557 -5.99 -35.85 -14.79
C ARG A 557 -5.88 -35.22 -16.18
N LEU A 558 -6.19 -33.92 -16.24
CA LEU A 558 -6.00 -33.11 -17.45
C LEU A 558 -4.55 -32.63 -17.49
N LEU A 559 -3.92 -32.76 -18.65
CA LEU A 559 -2.53 -32.41 -18.88
C LEU A 559 -2.34 -31.75 -20.24
N LEU A 560 -1.24 -31.00 -20.37
CA LEU A 560 -0.66 -30.57 -21.62
C LEU A 560 0.49 -31.51 -21.95
N HIS A 561 0.45 -32.08 -23.15
CA HIS A 561 1.42 -33.09 -23.57
C HIS A 561 2.38 -32.56 -24.64
N MET A 562 3.67 -32.81 -24.47
CA MET A 562 4.70 -32.55 -25.47
C MET A 562 5.37 -33.86 -25.87
N LEU A 563 5.32 -34.17 -27.17
CA LEU A 563 5.92 -35.37 -27.76
C LEU A 563 7.22 -35.04 -28.49
N LYS A 564 8.22 -35.90 -28.29
CA LYS A 564 9.44 -35.89 -29.08
C LYS A 564 9.82 -37.31 -29.48
N HIS A 565 10.02 -37.50 -30.79
CA HIS A 565 10.64 -38.70 -31.33
C HIS A 565 12.14 -38.48 -31.44
N LYS A 566 12.93 -39.42 -30.93
CA LYS A 566 14.40 -39.43 -31.06
C LYS A 566 14.88 -40.68 -31.77
#